data_AF-A0A532T329-F1
#
_entry.id   AF-A0A532T329-F1
#
_cell.length_a   1.000
_cell.length_b   1.000
_cell.length_c   1.000
_cell.angle_alpha   90.00
_cell.angle_beta   90.00
_cell.angle_gamma   90.00
#
_symmetry.space_group_name_H-M   'P 1'
#
loop_
_entity.id
_entity.type
_entity.pdbx_description
1 polymer ?
#
loop_
_entity_poly.entity_id
_entity_poly.type
_entity_poly.pdbx_seq_one_letter_code
_entity_poly.pdbx_strand_id
1 'polypeptide(L)' 'MIKYGETTKIKIFEPYLFLEVIKMVRFPEAQARLFKNKFACKKCKKVLKSTMMKVIEGKVSCKRCGSKALRTLRKK' A
#
# COMPACT_ATOMS: atom_id res chain seq x y z
N MET A 1 -13.79 9.90 -20.86
CA MET A 1 -14.87 8.93 -20.59
C MET A 1 -14.40 7.59 -21.12
N ILE A 2 -13.90 6.70 -20.26
CA ILE A 2 -13.39 5.39 -20.68
C ILE A 2 -14.55 4.40 -20.58
N LYS A 3 -14.91 3.84 -21.74
CA LYS A 3 -16.06 3.00 -22.00
C LYS A 3 -15.88 1.63 -21.33
N TYR A 4 -16.82 1.21 -20.49
CA TYR A 4 -16.88 -0.15 -19.95
C TYR A 4 -17.69 -1.04 -20.88
N GLY A 5 -17.01 -1.95 -21.56
CA GLY A 5 -17.60 -2.92 -22.47
C GLY A 5 -17.97 -4.23 -21.76
N GLU A 6 -19.25 -4.56 -21.88
CA GLU A 6 -19.81 -5.89 -22.17
C GLU A 6 -19.85 -6.96 -21.05
N THR A 7 -21.01 -6.97 -20.38
CA THR A 7 -21.65 -8.09 -19.68
C THR A 7 -22.08 -9.20 -20.64
N THR A 8 -21.59 -10.43 -20.46
CA THR A 8 -22.27 -11.71 -20.78
C THR A 8 -21.40 -12.83 -20.17
N LYS A 9 -21.85 -13.91 -19.52
CA LYS A 9 -23.12 -14.65 -19.51
C LYS A 9 -23.26 -15.30 -18.14
N ILE A 10 -24.45 -15.17 -17.56
CA ILE A 10 -24.91 -15.86 -16.35
C ILE A 10 -25.40 -17.26 -16.76
N LYS A 11 -24.89 -18.32 -16.13
CA LYS A 11 -25.54 -19.64 -15.97
C LYS A 11 -25.24 -20.09 -14.54
N ILE A 12 -26.03 -19.59 -13.58
CA ILE A 12 -27.14 -20.26 -12.88
C ILE A 12 -26.65 -21.50 -12.11
N PHE A 13 -26.87 -21.47 -10.78
CA PHE A 13 -26.94 -22.57 -9.81
C PHE A 13 -25.85 -22.61 -8.73
N GLU A 14 -26.04 -21.84 -7.64
CA GLU A 14 -26.03 -22.33 -6.24
C GLU A 14 -26.34 -21.15 -5.26
N PRO A 15 -27.43 -21.20 -4.48
CA PRO A 15 -28.03 -20.02 -3.83
C PRO A 15 -27.49 -19.64 -2.43
N TYR A 16 -26.26 -20.00 -2.02
CA TYR A 16 -25.76 -19.73 -0.65
C TYR A 16 -24.36 -19.08 -0.58
N LEU A 17 -24.16 -17.95 -1.27
CA LEU A 17 -22.96 -17.12 -1.07
C LEU A 17 -23.31 -15.62 -0.95
N PHE A 18 -24.29 -15.29 -0.10
CA PHE A 18 -24.78 -13.92 0.10
C PHE A 18 -24.12 -13.17 1.30
N LEU A 19 -22.90 -13.55 1.72
CA LEU A 19 -22.18 -12.86 2.82
C LEU A 19 -20.74 -12.41 2.51
N GLU A 20 -20.32 -12.33 1.24
CA GLU A 20 -18.92 -11.99 0.90
C GLU A 20 -18.67 -10.69 0.12
N VAL A 21 -19.68 -9.88 -0.17
CA VAL A 21 -19.53 -8.74 -1.12
C VAL A 21 -19.74 -7.36 -0.50
N ILE A 22 -19.22 -7.15 0.70
CA ILE A 22 -18.76 -5.82 1.14
C ILE A 22 -17.28 -5.88 1.55
N LYS A 23 -16.52 -6.75 0.90
CA LYS A 23 -15.07 -6.66 0.93
C LYS A 23 -14.70 -5.41 0.13
N MET A 24 -14.66 -4.27 0.84
CA MET A 24 -13.88 -3.07 0.56
C MET A 24 -13.09 -3.27 -0.73
N VAL A 25 -13.52 -2.68 -1.85
CA VAL A 25 -12.86 -2.82 -3.15
C VAL A 25 -11.38 -2.45 -2.96
N ARG A 26 -10.57 -3.46 -2.65
CA ARG A 26 -9.18 -3.32 -2.22
C ARG A 26 -8.40 -3.28 -3.50
N PHE A 27 -8.45 -2.12 -4.16
CA PHE A 27 -7.64 -1.87 -5.34
C PHE A 27 -6.19 -2.24 -4.99
N PRO A 28 -5.57 -3.21 -5.70
CA PRO A 28 -4.19 -3.57 -5.43
C PRO A 28 -3.26 -2.36 -5.59
N GLU A 29 -3.64 -1.42 -6.45
CA GLU A 29 -2.99 -0.13 -6.63
C GLU A 29 -2.98 0.73 -5.35
N ALA A 30 -4.10 0.80 -4.63
CA ALA A 30 -4.19 1.58 -3.39
C ALA A 30 -3.26 1.00 -2.30
N GLN A 31 -3.09 -0.32 -2.26
CA GLN A 31 -2.14 -0.96 -1.34
C GLN A 31 -0.69 -0.64 -1.71
N ALA A 32 -0.35 -0.62 -3.00
CA ALA A 32 0.99 -0.24 -3.44
C ALA A 32 1.37 1.20 -3.02
N ARG A 33 0.41 2.14 -3.02
CA ARG A 33 0.62 3.53 -2.59
C ARG A 33 0.97 3.66 -1.10
N LEU A 34 0.51 2.74 -0.26
CA LEU A 34 0.78 2.79 1.18
C LEU A 34 2.23 2.47 1.53
N PHE A 35 2.89 1.60 0.77
CA PHE A 35 4.24 1.12 1.06
C PHE A 35 5.33 1.72 0.17
N LYS A 36 4.98 2.19 -1.04
CA LYS A 36 5.95 2.77 -1.98
C LYS A 36 6.67 3.97 -1.38
N ASN A 37 8.00 3.89 -1.32
CA ASN A 37 8.89 4.96 -0.85
C ASN A 37 8.62 5.44 0.58
N LYS A 38 7.95 4.63 1.41
CA LYS A 38 7.68 4.95 2.81
C LYS A 38 8.63 4.18 3.74
N PHE A 39 9.29 4.93 4.62
CA PHE A 39 10.23 4.42 5.59
C PHE A 39 9.79 4.83 6.99
N ALA A 40 9.81 3.92 7.94
CA ALA A 40 9.60 4.25 9.34
C ALA A 40 10.96 4.40 10.03
N CYS A 41 11.09 5.36 10.93
CA CYS A 41 12.29 5.45 11.75
C CYS A 41 12.31 4.37 12.85
N LYS A 42 13.50 3.85 13.22
CA LYS A 42 13.64 2.89 14.34
C LYS A 42 13.35 3.52 15.71
N LYS A 43 13.84 4.74 15.96
CA LYS A 43 13.62 5.49 17.22
C LYS A 43 12.24 6.14 17.29
N CYS A 44 11.96 7.06 16.36
CA CYS A 44 10.79 7.93 16.40
C CYS A 44 9.49 7.25 15.89
N LYS A 45 9.58 6.06 15.26
CA LYS A 45 8.50 5.34 14.54
C LYS A 45 7.75 6.15 13.46
N LYS A 46 8.10 7.43 13.28
CA LYS A 46 7.51 8.32 12.29
C LYS A 46 7.82 7.83 10.88
N VAL A 47 6.80 7.91 10.03
CA VAL A 47 6.91 7.53 8.62
C VAL A 47 7.36 8.74 7.80
N LEU A 48 8.29 8.49 6.90
CA LEU A 48 8.92 9.45 6.01
C LEU A 48 8.75 8.94 4.58
N LYS A 49 8.57 9.87 3.64
CA LYS A 49 8.58 9.55 2.22
C LYS A 49 9.95 9.94 1.66
N SER A 50 10.72 8.96 1.19
CA SER A 50 12.04 9.19 0.59
C SER A 50 12.33 8.16 -0.50
N THR A 51 13.28 8.46 -1.38
CA THR A 51 13.78 7.50 -2.38
C THR A 51 14.76 6.53 -1.73
N MET A 52 14.76 5.27 -2.16
CA MET A 52 15.61 4.23 -1.57
C MET A 52 17.11 4.56 -1.67
N MET A 53 17.57 5.11 -2.79
CA MET A 53 18.98 5.54 -2.99
C MET A 53 19.46 6.46 -1.87
N LYS A 54 18.70 7.51 -1.56
CA LYS A 54 19.05 8.47 -0.48
C LYS A 54 19.07 7.84 0.91
N VAL A 55 18.29 6.78 1.14
CA VAL A 55 18.28 6.04 2.42
C VAL A 55 19.52 5.16 2.54
N ILE A 56 19.90 4.47 1.46
CA ILE A 56 21.13 3.65 1.39
C ILE A 56 22.37 4.54 1.55
N GLU A 57 22.39 5.69 0.88
CA GLU A 57 23.46 6.69 0.98
C GLU A 57 23.50 7.42 2.36
N GLY A 58 22.55 7.15 3.26
CA GLY A 58 22.51 7.76 4.59
C GLY A 58 22.27 9.28 4.62
N LYS A 59 21.79 9.85 3.50
CA LYS A 59 21.51 11.28 3.33
C LYS A 59 20.17 11.71 3.94
N VAL A 60 19.31 10.76 4.33
CA VAL A 60 17.99 11.03 4.91
C VAL A 60 18.02 10.84 6.43
N SER A 61 17.64 11.86 7.18
CA SER A 61 17.47 11.83 8.64
C SER A 61 15.98 11.88 9.03
N CYS A 62 15.58 11.27 10.17
CA CYS A 62 14.24 11.48 10.73
C CYS A 62 14.09 12.96 11.09
N LYS A 63 13.10 13.65 10.49
CA LYS A 63 12.80 15.07 10.77
C LYS A 63 12.55 15.41 12.25
N ARG A 64 12.25 14.40 13.09
CA ARG A 64 11.94 14.58 14.51
C ARG A 64 13.11 14.27 15.45
N CYS A 65 13.95 13.29 15.11
CA CYS A 65 15.01 12.82 16.02
C CYS A 65 16.41 12.79 15.38
N GLY A 66 16.56 13.27 14.15
CA GLY A 66 17.84 13.33 13.43
C GLY A 66 18.45 11.97 13.06
N SER A 67 17.93 10.84 13.56
CA SER A 67 18.56 9.55 13.33
C SER A 67 18.44 9.09 11.88
N LYS A 68 19.53 8.54 11.34
CA LYS A 68 19.63 7.94 10.00
C LYS A 68 19.14 6.49 9.93
N ALA A 69 18.76 5.91 11.09
CA ALA A 69 18.28 4.54 11.20
C ALA A 69 16.82 4.41 10.76
N LEU A 70 16.62 4.23 9.44
CA LEU A 70 15.32 4.04 8.81
C LEU A 70 15.07 2.55 8.50
N ARG A 71 13.81 2.10 8.63
CA ARG A 71 13.33 0.77 8.27
C ARG A 71 12.29 0.86 7.14
N THR A 72 12.27 -0.13 6.26
CA THR A 72 11.23 -0.27 5.24
C THR A 72 9.92 -0.76 5.84
N LEU A 73 8.79 -0.23 5.38
CA LEU A 73 7.47 -0.77 5.71
C LEU A 73 7.11 -1.88 4.72
N ARG A 74 6.91 -3.10 5.21
CA ARG A 74 6.45 -4.24 4.41
C ARG A 74 5.05 -4.65 4.85
N LYS A 75 4.24 -5.10 3.89
CA LYS A 75 2.98 -5.79 4.15
C LYS A 75 3.30 -7.18 4.70
N LYS A 76 2.58 -7.61 5.73
CA LYS A 76 2.64 -8.97 6.29
C LYS A 76 1.65 -9.86 5.53
#